data_AF-A0A3R7Y039-F1
#
_entry.id   AF-A0A3R7Y039-F1
#
_cell.length_a   1.000
_cell.length_b   1.000
_cell.length_c   1.000
_cell.angle_alpha   90.00
_cell.angle_beta   90.00
_cell.angle_gamma   90.00
#
_symmetry.space_group_name_H-M   'P 1'
#
loop_
_entity.id
_entity.type
_entity.pdbx_description
1 polymer ?
#
loop_
_entity_poly.entity_id
_entity_poly.type
_entity_poly.pdbx_seq_one_letter_code
_entity_poly.pdbx_strand_id
1 'polypeptide(L)'
;MFGDRSTALKKLSARQHVQLTLHKMKMRRIFLILNALLLIFVFYTSYCFPHKFVRVQGECDSNWLRVDAPDNSETICCKNEPGGYADAPCYIGMDLMPVLGSLKGAWVIPLSALVLNYGSMMLGPDVTMRRVRVYVRRGLLYAAVMTLRTVVLYMGLGQVEKKLGYLVLGSSDQSCWYADRRRGKRCPIGFDHSDHIVLLVSHYMAILLFEWFALNVESVGPSLKCTMLRSWIVIVGGMATYLLFFTASYFHTTAENLMGLIIAQGCVMLPLMLVTQDYFTSYKWLRLHNFVLQPDDSKTDN
;
A
#
# COMPACT_ATOMS: atom_id res chain seq x y z
N MET A 1 -32.36 -9.64 30.29
CA MET A 1 -33.39 -8.76 29.70
C MET A 1 -32.69 -7.58 29.04
N PHE A 2 -32.00 -7.80 27.91
CA PHE A 2 -31.41 -6.74 27.10
C PHE A 2 -32.21 -6.69 25.80
N GLY A 3 -33.06 -5.67 25.69
CA GLY A 3 -33.91 -5.45 24.53
C GLY A 3 -33.04 -5.20 23.31
N ASP A 4 -33.03 -6.17 22.40
CA ASP A 4 -32.44 -6.08 21.08
C ASP A 4 -33.33 -5.15 20.22
N ARG A 5 -33.22 -3.84 20.46
CA ARG A 5 -33.68 -2.85 19.49
C ARG A 5 -32.74 -2.96 18.30
N SER A 6 -33.10 -3.87 17.39
CA SER A 6 -32.71 -3.84 15.99
C SER A 6 -32.82 -2.39 15.53
N THR A 7 -31.67 -1.71 15.44
CA THR A 7 -31.56 -0.39 14.84
C THR A 7 -31.88 -0.59 13.38
N ALA A 8 -33.17 -0.50 13.03
CA ALA A 8 -33.64 -0.49 11.67
C ALA A 8 -32.77 0.50 10.91
N LEU A 9 -32.09 0.02 9.88
CA LEU A 9 -31.21 0.80 9.04
C LEU A 9 -32.03 2.01 8.56
N LYS A 10 -31.72 3.23 9.04
CA LYS A 10 -32.43 4.44 8.58
C LYS A 10 -32.34 4.43 7.06
N LYS A 11 -33.51 4.38 6.41
CA LYS A 11 -33.64 4.42 4.96
C LYS A 11 -33.01 5.73 4.51
N LEU A 12 -31.97 5.64 3.68
CA LEU A 12 -31.24 6.82 3.21
C LEU A 12 -32.21 7.77 2.49
N SER A 13 -32.05 9.07 2.70
CA SER A 13 -32.78 10.08 1.94
C SER A 13 -32.39 10.00 0.46
N ALA A 14 -33.27 10.45 -0.44
CA ALA A 14 -32.98 10.47 -1.88
C ALA A 14 -31.68 11.25 -2.17
N ARG A 15 -31.41 12.32 -1.39
CA ARG A 15 -30.17 13.12 -1.49
C ARG A 15 -28.94 12.33 -1.06
N GLN A 16 -29.00 11.63 0.07
CA GLN A 16 -27.89 10.77 0.52
C GLN A 16 -27.60 9.64 -0.48
N HIS A 17 -28.65 9.05 -1.08
CA HIS A 17 -28.48 8.05 -2.13
C HIS A 17 -27.77 8.61 -3.37
N VAL A 18 -28.15 9.79 -3.83
CA VAL A 18 -27.51 10.46 -4.98
C VAL A 18 -26.05 10.79 -4.65
N GLN A 19 -25.77 11.38 -3.49
CA GLN A 19 -24.40 11.70 -3.05
C GLN A 19 -23.53 10.45 -2.97
N LEU A 20 -24.01 9.39 -2.31
CA LEU A 20 -23.27 8.13 -2.20
C LEU A 20 -22.97 7.55 -3.59
N THR A 21 -23.93 7.59 -4.51
CA THR A 21 -23.76 7.10 -5.89
C THR A 21 -22.70 7.90 -6.64
N LEU A 22 -22.71 9.23 -6.51
CA LEU A 22 -21.68 10.10 -7.10
C LEU A 22 -20.29 9.78 -6.54
N HIS A 23 -20.15 9.62 -5.22
CA HIS A 23 -18.88 9.26 -4.60
C HIS A 23 -18.39 7.87 -5.05
N LYS A 24 -19.28 6.89 -5.17
CA LYS A 24 -18.96 5.55 -5.71
C LYS A 24 -18.42 5.64 -7.14
N MET A 25 -19.10 6.37 -8.03
CA MET A 25 -18.66 6.56 -9.41
C MET A 25 -17.31 7.29 -9.49
N LYS A 26 -17.15 8.37 -8.70
CA LYS A 26 -15.89 9.12 -8.63
C LYS A 26 -14.75 8.23 -8.17
N MET A 27 -14.95 7.43 -7.12
CA MET A 27 -13.90 6.52 -6.65
C MET A 27 -13.57 5.44 -7.65
N ARG A 28 -14.56 4.82 -8.30
CA ARG A 28 -14.28 3.85 -9.37
C ARG A 28 -13.37 4.46 -10.44
N ARG A 29 -13.67 5.69 -10.86
CA ARG A 29 -12.82 6.42 -11.82
C ARG A 29 -11.41 6.68 -11.27
N ILE A 30 -11.29 7.09 -10.01
CA ILE A 30 -9.98 7.30 -9.36
C ILE A 30 -9.17 6.01 -9.31
N PHE A 31 -9.77 4.89 -8.90
CA PHE A 31 -9.13 3.57 -8.89
C PHE A 31 -8.62 3.17 -10.27
N LEU A 32 -9.45 3.33 -11.31
CA LEU A 32 -9.06 3.04 -12.69
C LEU A 32 -7.91 3.92 -13.17
N ILE A 33 -7.97 5.23 -12.91
CA ILE A 33 -6.91 6.18 -13.27
C ILE A 33 -5.61 5.79 -12.56
N LEU A 34 -5.65 5.55 -11.24
CA LEU A 34 -4.45 5.19 -10.48
C LEU A 34 -3.86 3.86 -10.92
N ASN A 35 -4.68 2.85 -11.20
CA ASN A 35 -4.17 1.58 -11.73
C ASN A 35 -3.51 1.76 -13.11
N ALA A 36 -4.10 2.58 -13.99
CA ALA A 36 -3.50 2.90 -15.28
C ALA A 36 -2.19 3.67 -15.12
N LEU A 37 -2.14 4.65 -14.21
CA LEU A 37 -0.92 5.41 -13.90
C LEU A 37 0.16 4.52 -13.31
N LEU A 38 -0.17 3.60 -12.39
CA LEU A 38 0.78 2.63 -11.84
C LEU A 38 1.35 1.71 -12.91
N LEU A 39 0.52 1.30 -13.87
CA LEU A 39 0.96 0.47 -14.99
C LEU A 39 1.92 1.25 -15.91
N ILE A 40 1.53 2.46 -16.32
CA ILE A 40 2.39 3.36 -17.12
C ILE A 40 3.70 3.62 -16.38
N PHE A 41 3.63 3.85 -15.08
CA PHE A 41 4.78 4.09 -14.22
C PHE A 41 5.73 2.89 -14.17
N VAL A 42 5.22 1.66 -14.00
CA VAL A 42 6.04 0.45 -14.03
C VAL A 42 6.68 0.27 -15.40
N PHE A 43 5.96 0.49 -16.50
CA PHE A 43 6.55 0.41 -17.84
C PHE A 43 7.61 1.48 -18.07
N TYR A 44 7.35 2.72 -17.65
CA TYR A 44 8.28 3.82 -17.76
C TYR A 44 9.57 3.56 -16.99
N THR A 45 9.46 3.18 -15.71
CA THR A 45 10.63 2.86 -14.86
C THR A 45 11.41 1.67 -15.42
N SER A 46 10.71 0.63 -15.87
CA SER A 46 11.33 -0.55 -16.48
C SER A 46 12.06 -0.25 -17.80
N TYR A 47 11.56 0.71 -18.58
CA TYR A 47 12.19 1.14 -19.83
C TYR A 47 13.39 2.06 -19.60
N CYS A 48 13.25 3.04 -18.72
CA CYS A 48 14.29 4.03 -18.44
C CYS A 48 15.41 3.49 -17.53
N PHE A 49 15.10 2.51 -16.67
CA PHE A 49 16.02 1.95 -15.68
C PHE A 49 15.98 0.42 -15.74
N PRO A 50 16.57 -0.20 -16.77
CA PRO A 50 16.50 -1.65 -16.97
C PRO A 50 17.38 -2.46 -16.02
N HIS A 51 18.28 -1.78 -15.29
CA HIS A 51 19.31 -2.43 -14.49
C HIS A 51 18.88 -2.60 -13.03
N LYS A 52 19.02 -3.83 -12.52
CA LYS A 52 18.78 -4.17 -11.11
C LYS A 52 20.06 -3.99 -10.29
N PHE A 53 19.90 -3.42 -9.10
CA PHE A 53 20.95 -3.21 -8.12
C PHE A 53 20.66 -4.01 -6.85
N VAL A 54 21.71 -4.52 -6.21
CA VAL A 54 21.63 -5.28 -4.97
C VAL A 54 22.51 -4.64 -3.91
N ARG A 55 22.02 -4.63 -2.67
CA ARG A 55 22.79 -4.10 -1.54
C ARG A 55 23.87 -5.09 -1.12
N VAL A 56 25.09 -4.59 -0.96
CA VAL A 56 26.29 -5.35 -0.58
C VAL A 56 26.94 -4.76 0.67
N GLN A 57 27.87 -5.50 1.26
CA GLN A 57 28.71 -5.01 2.36
C GLN A 57 29.82 -4.11 1.78
N GLY A 58 30.20 -3.08 2.52
CA GLY A 58 31.23 -2.12 2.14
C GLY A 58 31.38 -1.02 3.18
N GLU A 59 32.24 -0.05 2.92
CA GLU A 59 32.65 0.98 3.86
C GLU A 59 31.62 2.11 4.02
N CYS A 60 30.69 2.25 3.08
CA CYS A 60 29.69 3.32 3.09
C CYS A 60 28.38 2.92 3.80
N ASP A 61 27.53 3.91 4.11
CA ASP A 61 26.21 3.72 4.74
C ASP A 61 25.33 2.75 3.93
N SER A 62 25.39 2.87 2.60
CA SER A 62 24.74 1.96 1.67
C SER A 62 25.62 1.70 0.46
N ASN A 63 26.00 0.43 0.27
CA ASN A 63 26.82 -0.01 -0.86
C ASN A 63 25.95 -0.84 -1.80
N TRP A 64 26.05 -0.56 -3.09
CA TRP A 64 25.24 -1.16 -4.13
C TRP A 64 26.10 -1.76 -5.23
N LEU A 65 25.58 -2.79 -5.87
CA LEU A 65 26.22 -3.45 -6.98
C LEU A 65 25.17 -3.73 -8.06
N ARG A 66 25.54 -3.51 -9.32
CA ARG A 66 24.67 -3.83 -10.44
C ARG A 66 24.76 -5.32 -10.75
N VAL A 67 23.62 -5.99 -10.89
CA VAL A 67 23.57 -7.47 -10.99
C VAL A 67 24.18 -7.99 -12.29
N ASP A 68 24.09 -7.23 -13.37
CA ASP A 68 24.60 -7.55 -14.71
C ASP A 68 26.01 -7.00 -14.98
N ALA A 69 26.66 -6.39 -13.98
CA ALA A 69 28.03 -5.93 -14.13
C ALA A 69 29.01 -7.12 -14.12
N PRO A 70 30.17 -6.99 -14.79
CA PRO A 70 31.20 -8.02 -14.78
C PRO A 70 31.74 -8.26 -13.36
N ASP A 71 32.25 -9.48 -13.17
CA ASP A 71 32.96 -9.90 -11.96
C ASP A 71 34.08 -8.90 -11.64
N ASN A 72 34.15 -8.47 -10.39
CA ASN A 72 35.04 -7.42 -9.87
C ASN A 72 34.66 -5.96 -10.16
N SER A 73 33.45 -5.68 -10.63
CA SER A 73 32.96 -4.29 -10.68
C SER A 73 33.01 -3.60 -9.30
N GLU A 74 33.29 -2.30 -9.34
CA GLU A 74 33.34 -1.45 -8.16
C GLU A 74 31.95 -1.30 -7.55
N THR A 75 31.91 -1.26 -6.22
CA THR A 75 30.67 -1.03 -5.48
C THR A 75 30.32 0.45 -5.51
N ILE A 76 29.08 0.76 -5.85
CA ILE A 76 28.56 2.13 -5.80
C ILE A 76 28.29 2.48 -4.34
N CYS A 77 28.96 3.52 -3.88
CA CYS A 77 28.89 4.02 -2.51
C CYS A 77 27.91 5.19 -2.44
N CYS A 78 26.79 5.01 -1.72
CA CYS A 78 25.88 6.11 -1.41
C CYS A 78 26.21 6.67 -0.02
N LYS A 79 26.50 7.98 0.05
CA LYS A 79 26.80 8.68 1.31
C LYS A 79 25.81 9.82 1.55
N ASN A 80 25.52 10.07 2.83
CA ASN A 80 24.79 11.26 3.29
C ASN A 80 25.67 12.53 3.29
N GLU A 81 26.44 12.75 2.22
CA GLU A 81 27.30 13.92 2.03
C GLU A 81 26.85 14.70 0.78
N PRO A 82 27.13 16.02 0.68
CA PRO A 82 26.83 16.80 -0.52
C PRO A 82 27.48 16.16 -1.76
N GLY A 83 26.67 15.75 -2.74
CA GLY A 83 27.13 15.04 -3.94
C GLY A 83 27.18 13.51 -3.82
N GLY A 84 26.98 12.94 -2.62
CA GLY A 84 26.96 11.48 -2.38
C GLY A 84 25.74 10.74 -2.96
N TYR A 85 24.82 11.48 -3.59
CA TYR A 85 23.63 10.99 -4.29
C TYR A 85 23.65 11.31 -5.80
N ALA A 86 24.82 11.64 -6.36
CA ALA A 86 24.94 12.03 -7.77
C ALA A 86 24.68 10.88 -8.76
N ASP A 87 24.99 9.64 -8.36
CA ASP A 87 24.93 8.47 -9.23
C ASP A 87 23.84 7.48 -8.80
N ALA A 88 23.16 6.87 -9.77
CA ALA A 88 22.22 5.78 -9.50
C ALA A 88 22.97 4.58 -8.87
N PRO A 89 22.38 3.87 -7.90
CA PRO A 89 20.99 3.96 -7.43
C PRO A 89 20.81 4.88 -6.22
N CYS A 90 21.73 5.84 -5.99
CA CYS A 90 21.68 6.74 -4.85
C CYS A 90 20.56 7.78 -5.03
N TYR A 91 19.70 7.94 -4.02
CA TYR A 91 18.63 8.95 -4.01
C TYR A 91 18.40 9.56 -2.62
N ILE A 92 17.97 10.81 -2.61
CA ILE A 92 17.71 11.56 -1.38
C ILE A 92 16.63 10.85 -0.55
N GLY A 93 16.90 10.60 0.73
CA GLY A 93 15.95 9.89 1.59
C GLY A 93 15.92 8.38 1.36
N MET A 94 16.99 7.78 0.81
CA MET A 94 17.17 6.31 0.77
C MET A 94 17.00 5.64 2.13
N ASP A 95 17.34 6.34 3.22
CA ASP A 95 17.18 5.87 4.60
C ASP A 95 15.71 5.77 5.05
N LEU A 96 14.78 6.34 4.27
CA LEU A 96 13.34 6.22 4.52
C LEU A 96 12.82 4.82 4.17
N MET A 97 13.41 4.17 3.16
CA MET A 97 12.95 2.85 2.70
C MET A 97 13.08 1.76 3.77
N PRO A 98 14.19 1.63 4.52
CA PRO A 98 14.25 0.74 5.68
C PRO A 98 13.18 1.02 6.74
N VAL A 99 12.78 2.28 6.93
CA VAL A 99 11.76 2.65 7.92
C VAL A 99 10.37 2.25 7.43
N LEU A 100 9.97 2.65 6.21
CA LEU A 100 8.65 2.34 5.63
C LEU A 100 8.50 0.86 5.26
N GLY A 101 9.59 0.23 4.82
CA GLY A 101 9.66 -1.21 4.55
C GLY A 101 9.77 -2.08 5.80
N SER A 102 10.11 -1.50 6.97
CA SER A 102 10.14 -2.26 8.23
C SER A 102 8.74 -2.73 8.60
N LEU A 103 8.66 -3.90 9.27
CA LEU A 103 7.38 -4.42 9.76
C LEU A 103 6.62 -3.39 10.62
N LYS A 104 7.32 -2.62 11.46
CA LYS A 104 6.69 -1.59 12.30
C LYS A 104 6.17 -0.42 11.45
N GLY A 105 6.98 0.11 10.54
CA GLY A 105 6.59 1.24 9.70
C GLY A 105 5.46 0.89 8.73
N ALA A 106 5.56 -0.27 8.08
CA ALA A 106 4.58 -0.82 7.15
C ALA A 106 3.18 -1.01 7.76
N TRP A 107 3.10 -1.22 9.07
CA TRP A 107 1.84 -1.40 9.79
C TRP A 107 1.32 -0.08 10.38
N VAL A 108 2.19 0.75 10.94
CA VAL A 108 1.76 1.97 11.65
C VAL A 108 1.46 3.13 10.69
N ILE A 109 2.33 3.36 9.71
CA ILE A 109 2.26 4.58 8.88
C ILE A 109 0.97 4.63 8.03
N PRO A 110 0.55 3.56 7.32
CA PRO A 110 -0.68 3.61 6.53
C PRO A 110 -1.95 3.73 7.40
N LEU A 111 -1.90 3.23 8.64
CA LEU A 111 -3.02 3.31 9.59
C LEU A 111 -3.09 4.67 10.31
N SER A 112 -2.05 5.49 10.24
CA SER A 112 -1.99 6.76 10.96
C SER A 112 -3.17 7.69 10.65
N ALA A 113 -3.62 7.75 9.39
CA ALA A 113 -4.80 8.54 9.01
C ALA A 113 -6.08 8.06 9.74
N LEU A 114 -6.28 6.74 9.82
CA LEU A 114 -7.39 6.14 10.56
C LEU A 114 -7.29 6.44 12.06
N VAL A 115 -6.09 6.30 12.64
CA VAL A 115 -5.86 6.56 14.08
C VAL A 115 -6.13 8.02 14.42
N LEU A 116 -5.66 8.96 13.60
CA LEU A 116 -5.93 10.39 13.77
C LEU A 116 -7.42 10.71 13.60
N ASN A 117 -8.09 10.08 12.63
CA ASN A 117 -9.52 10.25 12.39
C ASN A 117 -10.35 9.69 13.57
N TYR A 118 -9.97 8.53 14.09
CA TYR A 118 -10.60 7.89 15.24
C TYR A 118 -10.35 8.68 16.53
N GLY A 119 -9.11 9.10 16.80
CA GLY A 119 -8.75 9.89 17.98
C GLY A 119 -9.50 11.22 18.03
N SER A 120 -9.56 11.93 16.89
CA SER A 120 -10.35 13.17 16.80
C SER A 120 -11.86 12.93 16.93
N MET A 121 -12.37 11.75 16.54
CA MET A 121 -13.78 11.38 16.76
C MET A 121 -14.05 11.12 18.26
N MET A 122 -13.15 10.42 18.95
CA MET A 122 -13.26 10.13 20.38
C MET A 122 -13.22 11.37 21.27
N LEU A 123 -12.43 12.37 20.87
CA LEU A 123 -12.32 13.66 21.57
C LEU A 123 -13.43 14.65 21.19
N GLY A 124 -14.25 14.31 20.18
CA GLY A 124 -15.35 15.15 19.72
C GLY A 124 -16.61 15.02 20.60
N PRO A 125 -17.56 15.96 20.48
CA PRO A 125 -18.81 15.94 21.25
C PRO A 125 -19.76 14.80 20.84
N ASP A 126 -19.66 14.28 19.61
CA ASP A 126 -20.61 13.33 19.02
C ASP A 126 -20.11 11.87 19.01
N VAL A 127 -19.72 11.37 20.18
CA VAL A 127 -19.30 9.98 20.35
C VAL A 127 -20.53 9.08 20.37
N THR A 128 -20.67 8.22 19.35
CA THR A 128 -21.73 7.20 19.31
C THR A 128 -21.15 5.81 19.08
N MET A 129 -21.73 4.80 19.75
CA MET A 129 -21.30 3.39 19.60
C MET A 129 -21.35 2.88 18.16
N ARG A 130 -22.26 3.43 17.34
CA ARG A 130 -22.35 3.14 15.91
C ARG A 130 -21.09 3.62 15.18
N ARG A 131 -20.64 4.85 15.44
CA ARG A 131 -19.41 5.39 14.84
C ARG A 131 -18.20 4.57 15.24
N VAL A 132 -18.05 4.25 16.53
CA VAL A 132 -16.97 3.38 17.03
C VAL A 132 -16.93 2.05 16.28
N ARG A 133 -18.08 1.37 16.15
CA ARG A 133 -18.16 0.07 15.46
C ARG A 133 -17.71 0.15 14.00
N VAL A 134 -18.06 1.22 13.29
CA VAL A 134 -17.66 1.42 11.89
C VAL A 134 -16.15 1.63 11.78
N TYR A 135 -15.56 2.47 12.63
CA TYR A 135 -14.10 2.67 12.66
C TYR A 135 -13.34 1.40 13.02
N VAL A 136 -13.81 0.63 14.02
CA VAL A 136 -13.22 -0.66 14.39
C VAL A 136 -13.28 -1.64 13.23
N ARG A 137 -14.43 -1.75 12.55
CA ARG A 137 -14.57 -2.62 11.37
C ARG A 137 -13.68 -2.19 10.21
N ARG A 138 -13.51 -0.88 10.00
CA ARG A 138 -12.57 -0.34 9.01
C ARG A 138 -11.13 -0.67 9.38
N GLY A 139 -10.75 -0.51 10.66
CA GLY A 139 -9.45 -0.94 11.16
C GLY A 139 -9.20 -2.43 10.98
N LEU A 140 -10.20 -3.28 11.25
CA LEU A 140 -10.14 -4.72 11.00
C LEU A 140 -10.02 -5.05 9.52
N LEU A 141 -10.70 -4.30 8.63
CA LEU A 141 -10.54 -4.44 7.18
C LEU A 141 -9.09 -4.15 6.77
N TYR A 142 -8.51 -3.05 7.25
CA TYR A 142 -7.12 -2.71 6.95
C TYR A 142 -6.14 -3.72 7.54
N ALA A 143 -6.36 -4.17 8.78
CA ALA A 143 -5.55 -5.23 9.39
C ALA A 143 -5.66 -6.54 8.60
N ALA A 144 -6.84 -6.89 8.08
CA ALA A 144 -7.03 -8.06 7.23
C ALA A 144 -6.27 -7.92 5.90
N VAL A 145 -6.30 -6.74 5.27
CA VAL A 145 -5.50 -6.44 4.05
C VAL A 145 -4.00 -6.58 4.34
N MET A 146 -3.52 -6.00 5.44
CA MET A 146 -2.10 -6.08 5.82
C MET A 146 -1.66 -7.50 6.19
N THR A 147 -2.53 -8.25 6.85
CA THR A 147 -2.29 -9.66 7.20
C THR A 147 -2.30 -10.54 5.96
N LEU A 148 -3.23 -10.32 5.02
CA LEU A 148 -3.27 -11.02 3.74
C LEU A 148 -1.94 -10.87 3.00
N ARG A 149 -1.41 -9.65 2.91
CA ARG A 149 -0.09 -9.41 2.32
C ARG A 149 1.01 -10.15 3.08
N THR A 150 1.05 -10.01 4.40
CA THR A 150 2.16 -10.54 5.21
C THR A 150 2.17 -12.07 5.27
N VAL A 151 1.00 -12.71 5.38
CA VAL A 151 0.89 -14.16 5.59
C VAL A 151 0.70 -14.88 4.26
N VAL A 152 -0.26 -14.44 3.45
CA VAL A 152 -0.63 -15.18 2.23
C VAL A 152 0.29 -14.84 1.08
N LEU A 153 0.54 -13.55 0.84
CA LEU A 153 1.38 -13.14 -0.28
C LEU A 153 2.85 -13.36 0.04
N TYR A 154 3.36 -12.81 1.14
CA TYR A 154 4.79 -12.89 1.44
C TYR A 154 5.24 -14.30 1.88
N MET A 155 4.62 -14.88 2.92
CA MET A 155 5.04 -16.22 3.37
C MET A 155 4.54 -17.33 2.45
N GLY A 156 3.31 -17.21 1.92
CA GLY A 156 2.70 -18.22 1.06
C GLY A 156 3.35 -18.29 -0.33
N LEU A 157 3.44 -17.17 -1.07
CA LEU A 157 4.05 -17.18 -2.40
C LEU A 157 5.53 -17.53 -2.33
N GLY A 158 6.26 -17.04 -1.31
CA GLY A 158 7.66 -17.40 -1.12
C GLY A 158 7.91 -18.91 -0.90
N GLN A 159 6.95 -19.63 -0.32
CA GLN A 159 7.02 -21.10 -0.22
C GLN A 159 6.69 -21.78 -1.55
N VAL A 160 5.67 -21.29 -2.26
CA VAL A 160 5.30 -21.80 -3.59
C VAL A 160 6.43 -21.61 -4.59
N GLU A 161 7.06 -20.43 -4.61
CA GLU A 161 8.21 -20.11 -5.46
C GLU A 161 9.40 -21.03 -5.18
N LYS A 162 9.73 -21.29 -3.90
CA LYS A 162 10.77 -22.24 -3.53
C LYS A 162 10.46 -23.66 -4.02
N LYS A 163 9.21 -24.10 -3.85
CA LYS A 163 8.79 -25.45 -4.24
C LYS A 163 8.72 -25.62 -5.75
N LEU A 164 8.21 -24.60 -6.46
CA LEU A 164 8.13 -24.58 -7.92
C LEU A 164 9.52 -24.46 -8.54
N GLY A 165 10.40 -23.62 -7.98
CA GLY A 165 11.80 -23.51 -8.39
C GLY A 165 12.54 -24.83 -8.23
N TYR A 166 12.32 -25.55 -7.12
CA TYR A 166 12.89 -26.88 -6.94
C TYR A 166 12.38 -27.91 -7.96
N LEU A 167 11.08 -27.86 -8.28
CA LEU A 167 10.44 -28.79 -9.23
C LEU A 167 10.77 -28.52 -10.70
N VAL A 168 10.88 -27.24 -11.09
CA VAL A 168 11.05 -26.83 -12.49
C VAL A 168 12.52 -26.72 -12.88
N LEU A 169 13.39 -26.23 -11.98
CA LEU A 169 14.79 -25.95 -12.32
C LEU A 169 15.79 -26.98 -11.78
N GLY A 170 15.39 -27.89 -10.88
CA GLY A 170 16.26 -28.96 -10.35
C GLY A 170 17.48 -28.39 -9.61
N SER A 171 17.47 -28.38 -8.26
CA SER A 171 18.52 -27.84 -7.38
C SER A 171 19.04 -26.44 -7.78
N SER A 172 18.45 -25.40 -7.17
CA SER A 172 18.82 -24.00 -7.38
C SER A 172 20.09 -23.58 -6.63
N ASP A 173 21.19 -24.33 -6.75
CA ASP A 173 22.52 -23.80 -6.40
C ASP A 173 22.99 -22.87 -7.54
N GLN A 174 22.22 -21.81 -7.79
CA GLN A 174 22.69 -20.73 -8.64
C GLN A 174 23.73 -19.94 -7.84
N SER A 175 24.99 -20.34 -7.98
CA SER A 175 26.13 -19.54 -7.53
C SER A 175 26.13 -18.22 -8.31
N CYS A 176 25.81 -17.12 -7.64
CA CYS A 176 25.96 -15.78 -8.16
C CYS A 176 27.31 -15.23 -7.72
N TRP A 177 28.03 -14.59 -8.64
CA TRP A 177 29.38 -14.09 -8.42
C TRP A 177 29.47 -13.06 -7.27
N TYR A 178 28.38 -12.35 -6.99
CA TYR A 178 28.28 -11.35 -5.93
C TYR A 178 27.77 -11.89 -4.59
N ALA A 179 27.57 -13.22 -4.45
CA ALA A 179 27.03 -13.83 -3.23
C ALA A 179 27.84 -13.45 -1.99
N ASP A 180 29.16 -13.58 -2.06
CA ASP A 180 30.08 -13.32 -0.95
C ASP A 180 30.09 -11.86 -0.49
N ARG A 181 29.74 -10.94 -1.39
CA ARG A 181 29.64 -9.50 -1.09
C ARG A 181 28.33 -9.14 -0.39
N ARG A 182 27.31 -10.02 -0.37
CA ARG A 182 26.02 -9.75 0.30
C ARG A 182 26.05 -10.07 1.79
N ARG A 183 25.17 -9.42 2.54
CA ARG A 183 24.83 -9.85 3.91
C ARG A 183 24.17 -11.21 3.86
N GLY A 184 24.79 -12.21 4.50
CA GLY A 184 24.28 -13.59 4.56
C GLY A 184 24.77 -14.53 3.46
N LYS A 185 25.68 -14.10 2.56
CA LYS A 185 26.34 -14.93 1.54
C LYS A 185 25.39 -15.79 0.69
N ARG A 186 24.26 -15.20 0.28
CA ARG A 186 23.19 -15.89 -0.46
C ARG A 186 22.80 -15.12 -1.70
N CYS A 187 22.56 -15.86 -2.77
CA CYS A 187 21.95 -15.35 -3.99
C CYS A 187 20.45 -15.15 -3.77
N PRO A 188 19.87 -14.08 -4.32
CA PRO A 188 18.41 -14.02 -4.43
C PRO A 188 17.96 -15.22 -5.26
N ILE A 189 16.94 -15.94 -4.77
CA ILE A 189 16.29 -17.02 -5.53
C ILE A 189 15.76 -16.37 -6.81
N GLY A 190 15.87 -17.05 -7.96
CA GLY A 190 15.78 -16.44 -9.31
C GLY A 190 14.55 -15.57 -9.62
N PHE A 191 13.51 -15.61 -8.78
CA PHE A 191 12.40 -14.67 -8.80
C PHE A 191 12.14 -14.18 -7.36
N ASP A 192 12.36 -12.89 -7.09
CA ASP A 192 11.92 -12.24 -5.86
C ASP A 192 10.68 -11.43 -6.23
N HIS A 193 9.48 -11.96 -5.96
CA HIS A 193 8.25 -11.18 -6.18
C HIS A 193 8.45 -9.82 -5.51
N SER A 194 8.13 -8.73 -6.20
CA SER A 194 8.52 -7.40 -5.74
C SER A 194 7.81 -7.03 -4.44
N ASP A 195 8.33 -7.50 -3.31
CA ASP A 195 7.67 -7.50 -2.00
C ASP A 195 7.41 -6.06 -1.54
N HIS A 196 8.32 -5.17 -1.92
CA HIS A 196 8.24 -3.74 -1.70
C HIS A 196 7.20 -3.06 -2.60
N ILE A 197 7.05 -3.45 -3.87
CA ILE A 197 5.95 -2.93 -4.72
C ILE A 197 4.61 -3.41 -4.18
N VAL A 198 4.50 -4.71 -3.88
CA VAL A 198 3.28 -5.26 -3.29
C VAL A 198 2.97 -4.53 -1.99
N LEU A 199 3.95 -4.28 -1.12
CA LEU A 199 3.79 -3.51 0.11
C LEU A 199 3.28 -2.09 -0.15
N LEU A 200 4.00 -1.31 -0.96
CA LEU A 200 3.70 0.10 -1.19
C LEU A 200 2.33 0.27 -1.86
N VAL A 201 1.95 -0.63 -2.77
CA VAL A 201 0.63 -0.58 -3.41
C VAL A 201 -0.47 -1.07 -2.46
N SER A 202 -0.29 -2.20 -1.77
CA SER A 202 -1.35 -2.79 -0.94
C SER A 202 -1.53 -2.11 0.42
N HIS A 203 -0.45 -1.81 1.14
CA HIS A 203 -0.53 -1.18 2.45
C HIS A 203 -0.69 0.32 2.31
N TYR A 204 0.11 0.99 1.49
CA TYR A 204 0.09 2.44 1.44
C TYR A 204 -1.00 2.93 0.48
N MET A 205 -0.93 2.61 -0.81
CA MET A 205 -1.88 3.17 -1.78
C MET A 205 -3.33 2.72 -1.53
N ALA A 206 -3.58 1.42 -1.36
CA ALA A 206 -4.94 0.90 -1.26
C ALA A 206 -5.67 1.43 -0.02
N ILE A 207 -5.01 1.41 1.15
CA ILE A 207 -5.59 1.90 2.42
C ILE A 207 -5.84 3.40 2.34
N LEU A 208 -4.87 4.18 1.85
CA LEU A 208 -5.03 5.62 1.70
C LEU A 208 -6.16 5.99 0.74
N LEU A 209 -6.35 5.23 -0.34
CA LEU A 209 -7.47 5.45 -1.27
C LEU A 209 -8.82 5.14 -0.65
N PHE A 210 -8.90 4.08 0.15
CA PHE A 210 -10.13 3.78 0.87
C PHE A 210 -10.42 4.81 1.96
N GLU A 211 -9.40 5.28 2.69
CA GLU A 211 -9.59 6.34 3.68
C GLU A 211 -9.96 7.67 3.02
N TRP A 212 -9.38 7.99 1.87
CA TRP A 212 -9.78 9.13 1.06
C TRP A 212 -11.25 9.05 0.64
N PHE A 213 -11.71 7.87 0.21
CA PHE A 213 -13.12 7.63 -0.08
C PHE A 213 -13.99 7.82 1.15
N ALA A 214 -13.64 7.17 2.26
CA ALA A 214 -14.40 7.24 3.49
C ALA A 214 -14.53 8.69 3.97
N LEU A 215 -13.43 9.44 4.03
CA LEU A 215 -13.46 10.87 4.39
C LEU A 215 -14.39 11.68 3.48
N ASN A 216 -14.40 11.43 2.17
CA ASN A 216 -15.25 12.16 1.24
C ASN A 216 -16.73 11.82 1.36
N VAL A 217 -17.07 10.60 1.78
CA VAL A 217 -18.47 10.20 2.03
C VAL A 217 -18.95 10.71 3.39
N GLU A 218 -18.06 10.72 4.38
CA GLU A 218 -18.38 11.05 5.77
C GLU A 218 -18.42 12.56 6.03
N SER A 219 -17.68 13.36 5.26
CA SER A 219 -17.63 14.81 5.44
C SER A 219 -18.31 15.55 4.28
N VAL A 220 -19.38 16.29 4.60
CA VAL A 220 -20.20 17.03 3.62
C VAL A 220 -19.66 18.46 3.36
N GLY A 221 -18.58 18.87 4.03
CA GLY A 221 -18.00 20.21 3.87
C GLY A 221 -16.53 20.31 4.28
N PRO A 222 -15.88 21.44 3.97
CA PRO A 222 -14.51 21.71 4.40
C PRO A 222 -14.49 21.92 5.92
N SER A 223 -13.74 21.08 6.62
CA SER A 223 -13.42 21.26 8.04
C SER A 223 -11.91 21.17 8.22
N LEU A 224 -11.35 21.84 9.23
CA LEU A 224 -9.92 21.78 9.51
C LEU A 224 -9.45 20.33 9.67
N LYS A 225 -10.22 19.50 10.41
CA LYS A 225 -9.98 18.06 10.54
C LYS A 225 -9.90 17.37 9.18
N CYS A 226 -10.89 17.58 8.31
CA CYS A 226 -10.94 16.93 7.00
C CYS A 226 -9.77 17.39 6.11
N THR A 227 -9.45 18.68 6.12
CA THR A 227 -8.31 19.23 5.38
C THR A 227 -6.98 18.64 5.87
N MET A 228 -6.76 18.58 7.19
CA MET A 228 -5.54 17.99 7.76
C MET A 228 -5.41 16.51 7.43
N LEU A 229 -6.49 15.72 7.54
CA LEU A 229 -6.47 14.30 7.19
C LEU A 229 -6.24 14.08 5.69
N ARG A 230 -6.84 14.90 4.82
CA ARG A 230 -6.59 14.86 3.37
C ARG A 230 -5.14 15.19 3.04
N SER A 231 -4.60 16.26 3.62
CA SER A 231 -3.19 16.63 3.44
C SER A 231 -2.26 15.53 3.92
N TRP A 232 -2.56 14.91 5.07
CA TRP A 232 -1.79 13.79 5.59
C TRP A 232 -1.82 12.57 4.65
N ILE A 233 -2.99 12.21 4.13
CA ILE A 233 -3.13 11.13 3.13
C ILE A 233 -2.29 11.42 1.88
N VAL A 234 -2.30 12.67 1.40
CA VAL A 234 -1.49 13.08 0.24
C VAL A 234 0.01 12.99 0.55
N ILE A 235 0.46 13.39 1.74
CA ILE A 235 1.86 13.30 2.14
C ILE A 235 2.31 11.84 2.18
N VAL A 236 1.56 10.97 2.86
CA VAL A 236 1.90 9.53 2.94
C VAL A 236 1.85 8.87 1.56
N GLY A 237 0.87 9.23 0.73
CA GLY A 237 0.76 8.75 -0.65
C GLY A 237 1.92 9.24 -1.53
N GLY A 238 2.36 10.48 -1.35
CA GLY A 238 3.53 11.05 -2.01
C GLY A 238 4.81 10.32 -1.65
N MET A 239 5.04 10.08 -0.34
CA MET A 239 6.18 9.27 0.13
C MET A 239 6.15 7.85 -0.43
N ALA A 240 4.98 7.20 -0.43
CA ALA A 240 4.84 5.86 -0.99
C ALA A 240 5.12 5.83 -2.50
N THR A 241 4.64 6.84 -3.26
CA THR A 241 4.89 6.95 -4.70
C THR A 241 6.37 7.18 -4.98
N TYR A 242 7.00 8.05 -4.19
CA TYR A 242 8.43 8.35 -4.27
C TYR A 242 9.26 7.08 -4.07
N LEU A 243 9.01 6.32 -2.99
CA LEU A 243 9.71 5.06 -2.74
C LEU A 243 9.40 3.98 -3.78
N LEU A 244 8.16 3.95 -4.28
CA LEU A 244 7.77 3.02 -5.34
C LEU A 244 8.59 3.27 -6.62
N PHE A 245 8.93 4.53 -6.91
CA PHE A 245 9.76 4.89 -8.06
C PHE A 245 11.14 4.26 -7.94
N PHE A 246 11.85 4.53 -6.85
CA PHE A 246 13.18 3.98 -6.67
C PHE A 246 13.17 2.46 -6.58
N THR A 247 12.16 1.89 -5.92
CA THR A 247 11.96 0.43 -5.84
C THR A 247 11.81 -0.18 -7.23
N ALA A 248 10.91 0.36 -8.06
CA ALA A 248 10.67 -0.14 -9.41
C ALA A 248 11.87 0.10 -10.34
N SER A 249 12.56 1.23 -10.21
CA SER A 249 13.69 1.60 -11.06
C SER A 249 14.97 0.82 -10.76
N TYR A 250 15.24 0.48 -9.49
CA TYR A 250 16.57 -0.02 -9.10
C TYR A 250 16.58 -1.36 -8.37
N PHE A 251 15.48 -1.81 -7.75
CA PHE A 251 15.52 -2.98 -6.87
C PHE A 251 15.00 -4.25 -7.54
N HIS A 252 14.22 -4.10 -8.60
CA HIS A 252 13.47 -5.18 -9.21
C HIS A 252 13.55 -5.11 -10.72
N THR A 253 13.48 -6.27 -11.36
CA THR A 253 13.39 -6.38 -12.82
C THR A 253 11.97 -6.02 -13.31
N THR A 254 11.83 -5.74 -14.60
CA THR A 254 10.53 -5.49 -15.25
C THR A 254 9.49 -6.57 -14.95
N ALA A 255 9.90 -7.85 -15.01
CA ALA A 255 9.02 -8.98 -14.74
C ALA A 255 8.58 -9.02 -13.26
N GLU A 256 9.52 -8.79 -12.34
CA GLU A 256 9.24 -8.70 -10.89
C GLU A 256 8.28 -7.54 -10.59
N ASN A 257 8.48 -6.38 -11.23
CA ASN A 257 7.62 -5.20 -11.08
C ASN A 257 6.20 -5.47 -11.57
N LEU A 258 6.06 -6.02 -12.78
CA LEU A 258 4.76 -6.30 -13.39
C LEU A 258 3.99 -7.35 -12.58
N MET A 259 4.66 -8.42 -12.16
CA MET A 259 4.03 -9.45 -11.34
C MET A 259 3.62 -8.91 -9.98
N GLY A 260 4.49 -8.12 -9.31
CA GLY A 260 4.16 -7.46 -8.04
C GLY A 260 2.93 -6.56 -8.18
N LEU A 261 2.84 -5.80 -9.27
CA LEU A 261 1.68 -4.96 -9.56
C LEU A 261 0.41 -5.79 -9.80
N ILE A 262 0.47 -6.86 -10.59
CA ILE A 262 -0.67 -7.75 -10.86
C ILE A 262 -1.19 -8.38 -9.55
N ILE A 263 -0.28 -8.88 -8.71
CA ILE A 263 -0.63 -9.44 -7.40
C ILE A 263 -1.31 -8.37 -6.52
N ALA A 264 -0.72 -7.19 -6.40
CA ALA A 264 -1.28 -6.12 -5.58
C ALA A 264 -2.65 -5.65 -6.10
N GLN A 265 -2.81 -5.58 -7.43
CA GLN A 265 -4.06 -5.20 -8.06
C GLN A 265 -5.15 -6.25 -7.86
N GLY A 266 -4.87 -7.51 -8.19
CA GLY A 266 -5.84 -8.61 -8.14
C GLY A 266 -6.23 -8.98 -6.71
N CYS A 267 -5.26 -9.05 -5.80
CA CYS A 267 -5.50 -9.53 -4.43
C CYS A 267 -5.98 -8.44 -3.46
N VAL A 268 -5.70 -7.16 -3.73
CA VAL A 268 -6.00 -6.07 -2.78
C VAL A 268 -6.80 -4.95 -3.41
N MET A 269 -6.27 -4.27 -4.43
CA MET A 269 -6.93 -3.06 -4.98
C MET A 269 -8.32 -3.37 -5.57
N LEU A 270 -8.44 -4.46 -6.35
CA LEU A 270 -9.71 -4.84 -6.97
C LEU A 270 -10.76 -5.24 -5.92
N PRO A 271 -10.50 -6.17 -4.97
CA PRO A 271 -11.45 -6.46 -3.90
C PRO A 271 -11.86 -5.23 -3.11
N LEU A 272 -10.91 -4.34 -2.78
CA LEU A 272 -11.20 -3.12 -2.03
C LEU A 272 -12.08 -2.15 -2.83
N MET A 273 -11.81 -2.00 -4.14
CA MET A 273 -12.67 -1.24 -5.05
C MET A 273 -14.09 -1.85 -5.09
N LEU A 274 -14.23 -3.18 -5.18
CA LEU A 274 -15.53 -3.84 -5.17
C LEU A 274 -16.30 -3.60 -3.85
N VAL A 275 -15.61 -3.54 -2.71
CA VAL A 275 -16.20 -3.12 -1.43
C VAL A 275 -16.70 -1.68 -1.50
N THR A 276 -15.95 -0.74 -2.09
CA THR A 276 -16.43 0.65 -2.25
C THR A 276 -17.70 0.74 -3.08
N GLN A 277 -17.89 -0.16 -4.06
CA GLN A 277 -19.08 -0.20 -4.90
C GLN A 277 -20.27 -0.89 -4.23
N ASP A 278 -20.07 -1.50 -3.06
CA ASP A 278 -21.05 -2.37 -2.39
C ASP A 278 -21.41 -3.60 -3.24
N TYR A 279 -20.44 -4.14 -4.00
CA TYR A 279 -20.65 -5.28 -4.90
C TYR A 279 -21.03 -6.56 -4.14
N PHE A 280 -20.48 -6.76 -2.94
CA PHE A 280 -20.69 -7.93 -2.10
C PHE A 280 -22.00 -7.88 -1.27
N THR A 281 -23.12 -7.45 -1.88
CA THR A 281 -24.41 -7.28 -1.19
C THR A 281 -24.92 -8.55 -0.51
N SER A 282 -24.59 -9.72 -1.08
CA SER A 282 -24.91 -11.06 -0.56
C SER A 282 -24.24 -11.34 0.79
N TYR A 283 -23.05 -10.78 1.03
CA TYR A 283 -22.31 -11.00 2.27
C TYR A 283 -22.54 -9.84 3.24
N LYS A 284 -23.41 -10.04 4.23
CA LYS A 284 -23.85 -8.99 5.17
C LYS A 284 -22.70 -8.22 5.82
N TRP A 285 -21.55 -8.86 6.06
CA TRP A 285 -20.38 -8.26 6.70
C TRP A 285 -19.50 -7.43 5.75
N LEU A 286 -19.51 -7.70 4.44
CA LEU A 286 -18.73 -6.96 3.42
C LEU A 286 -19.46 -5.73 2.86
N ARG A 287 -20.67 -5.45 3.33
CA ARG A 287 -21.43 -4.29 2.88
C ARG A 287 -20.74 -2.98 3.28
N LEU A 288 -20.84 -1.98 2.41
CA LEU A 288 -20.15 -0.70 2.56
C LEU A 288 -20.49 0.02 3.89
N HIS A 289 -21.75 -0.03 4.31
CA HIS A 289 -22.22 0.62 5.54
C HIS A 289 -21.57 0.08 6.83
N ASN A 290 -20.87 -1.05 6.77
CA ASN A 290 -20.12 -1.58 7.89
C ASN A 290 -18.77 -0.88 8.08
N PHE A 291 -18.25 -0.23 7.04
CA PHE A 291 -16.90 0.35 7.01
C PHE A 291 -16.92 1.88 6.88
N VAL A 292 -17.97 2.45 6.29
CA VAL A 292 -18.13 3.89 6.07
C VAL A 292 -19.45 4.35 6.67
N LEU A 293 -19.43 5.50 7.35
CA LEU A 293 -20.64 6.12 7.89
C LEU A 293 -21.54 6.63 6.75
N GLN A 294 -22.83 6.72 7.04
CA GLN A 294 -23.76 7.35 6.10
C GLN A 294 -23.45 8.85 6.02
N PRO A 295 -23.68 9.50 4.86
CA PRO A 295 -23.48 10.94 4.73
C PRO A 295 -24.36 11.67 5.75
N ASP A 296 -23.81 12.63 6.49
CA ASP A 296 -24.60 13.44 7.41
C ASP A 296 -25.68 14.20 6.62
N ASP A 297 -26.96 14.08 7.03
CA ASP A 297 -28.00 14.94 6.48
C ASP A 297 -27.73 16.35 7.00
N SER A 298 -27.32 17.26 6.12
CA SER A 298 -27.03 18.67 6.41
C SER A 298 -28.28 19.50 6.80
N LYS A 299 -29.25 18.89 7.49
CA LYS A 299 -30.55 19.44 7.87
C LYS A 299 -30.92 19.14 9.32
N THR A 300 -29.93 19.09 10.21
CA THR A 300 -30.19 19.09 11.66
C THR A 300 -29.41 20.18 12.37
N ASP A 301 -29.30 21.35 11.74
CA ASP A 301 -29.07 22.60 12.46
C ASP A 301 -30.41 23.33 12.47
N ASN A 302 -31.18 23.08 13.54
CA ASN A 302 -32.23 23.98 14.04
C ASN A 302 -31.68 24.67 15.28
#